data_AF-S6GE61-F1
#
_entry.id   AF-S6GE61-F1
#
_cell.length_a   1.000
_cell.length_b   1.000
_cell.length_c   1.000
_cell.angle_alpha   90.00
_cell.angle_beta   90.00
_cell.angle_gamma   90.00
#
_symmetry.space_group_name_H-M   'P 1'
#
loop_
_entity.id
_entity.type
_entity.pdbx_description
1 polymer ?
#
loop_
_entity_poly.entity_id
_entity_poly.type
_entity_poly.pdbx_seq_one_letter_code
_entity_poly.pdbx_strand_id
1 'polypeptide(L)' 'MALRLSKSLGRTPESWLAMQDNYDLWHAKQKVNLTRVHVVNFAIA' A
#
# COMPACT_ATOMS: atom_id res chain seq x y z
N MET A 1 -4.56 -9.50 9.81
CA MET A 1 -3.91 -10.79 9.44
C MET A 1 -2.41 -10.81 9.70
N ALA A 2 -1.68 -9.73 9.41
CA ALA A 2 -0.22 -9.65 9.53
C ALA A 2 0.41 -10.23 10.82
N LEU A 3 -0.10 -9.87 12.01
CA LEU A 3 0.41 -10.41 13.28
C LEU A 3 0.26 -11.94 13.39
N ARG A 4 -0.86 -12.48 12.92
CA ARG A 4 -1.13 -13.93 12.93
C ARG A 4 -0.16 -14.65 11.99
N LEU A 5 0.02 -14.13 10.77
CA LEU A 5 0.94 -14.68 9.77
C LEU A 5 2.41 -14.59 10.22
N SER A 6 2.81 -13.48 10.85
CA SER A 6 4.14 -13.36 11.44
C SER A 6 4.39 -14.42 12.51
N LYS A 7 3.41 -14.64 13.40
CA LYS A 7 3.51 -15.65 14.45
C LYS A 7 3.53 -17.09 13.91
N SER A 8 2.78 -17.39 12.86
CA SER A 8 2.61 -18.76 12.36
C SER A 8 3.55 -19.13 11.21
N LEU A 9 3.97 -18.17 10.38
CA LEU A 9 4.73 -18.39 9.13
C LEU A 9 6.06 -17.61 9.09
N GLY A 10 6.37 -16.80 10.11
CA GLY A 10 7.57 -15.94 10.13
C GLY A 10 7.42 -14.65 9.32
N ARG A 11 8.54 -13.96 9.07
CA ARG A 11 8.62 -12.56 8.61
C ARG A 11 8.02 -11.57 9.62
N THR A 12 8.25 -10.28 9.39
CA THR A 12 7.67 -9.25 10.24
C THR A 12 6.22 -8.97 9.83
N PRO A 13 5.36 -8.52 10.76
CA PRO A 13 4.00 -8.11 10.42
C PRO A 13 3.96 -7.02 9.32
N GLU A 14 4.92 -6.10 9.31
CA GLU A 14 5.02 -5.01 8.33
C GLU A 14 5.27 -5.56 6.92
N SER A 15 6.10 -6.61 6.79
CA SER A 15 6.33 -7.27 5.52
C SER A 15 5.05 -7.92 4.96
N TRP A 16 4.19 -8.45 5.83
CA TRP A 16 2.90 -9.00 5.42
C TRP A 16 1.89 -7.91 5.04
N LEU A 17 1.88 -6.78 5.74
CA LEU A 17 1.06 -5.63 5.37
C LEU A 17 1.48 -5.09 3.99
N ALA A 18 2.78 -4.91 3.76
CA ALA A 18 3.28 -4.44 2.48
C ALA A 18 2.88 -5.36 1.31
N MET A 19 2.82 -6.67 1.53
CA MET A 19 2.37 -7.62 0.52
C MET A 19 0.89 -7.43 0.16
N GLN A 20 0.04 -7.24 1.17
CA GLN A 20 -1.39 -6.96 0.96
C GLN A 20 -1.58 -5.60 0.27
N ASP A 21 -0.89 -4.56 0.75
CA ASP A 21 -0.96 -3.21 0.19
C ASP A 21 -0.53 -3.20 -1.29
N ASN A 22 0.52 -3.95 -1.64
CA ASN A 22 0.98 -4.07 -3.02
C ASN A 22 -0.07 -4.71 -3.94
N TYR A 23 -0.75 -5.76 -3.47
CA TYR A 23 -1.83 -6.40 -4.21
C TYR A 23 -3.02 -5.44 -4.41
N ASP A 24 -3.44 -4.79 -3.33
CA ASP A 24 -4.56 -3.85 -3.36
C ASP A 24 -4.26 -2.65 -4.27
N LEU A 25 -3.03 -2.11 -4.22
CA LEU A 25 -2.58 -1.05 -5.12
C LEU A 25 -2.54 -1.51 -6.57
N TRP A 26 -2.03 -2.72 -6.86
CA TRP A 26 -2.02 -3.25 -8.21
C TRP A 26 -3.44 -3.35 -8.78
N HIS A 27 -4.39 -3.84 -7.98
CA HIS A 27 -5.79 -3.97 -8.39
C HIS A 27 -6.46 -2.60 -8.57
N ALA A 28 -6.22 -1.66 -7.65
CA ALA A 28 -6.77 -0.31 -7.72
C ALA A 28 -6.28 0.45 -8.96
N LYS A 29 -5.00 0.30 -9.32
CA LYS A 29 -4.40 0.91 -10.52
C LYS A 29 -5.10 0.52 -11.83
N GLN A 30 -5.76 -0.64 -11.88
CA GLN A 30 -6.48 -1.06 -13.09
C GLN A 30 -7.81 -0.31 -13.28
N LYS A 31 -8.35 0.31 -12.22
CA LYS A 31 -9.72 0.85 -12.20
C LYS A 31 -9.78 2.34 -11.94
N VAL A 32 -8.76 2.91 -11.31
CA VAL A 32 -8.77 4.32 -10.90
C VAL A 32 -8.26 5.23 -12.03
N ASN A 33 -9.02 6.27 -12.35
CA ASN A 33 -8.58 7.32 -13.27
C ASN A 33 -7.98 8.49 -12.47
N LEU A 34 -6.67 8.72 -12.64
CA LEU A 34 -5.92 9.79 -11.96
C LEU A 34 -5.59 10.98 -12.88
N THR A 35 -6.16 11.07 -14.09
CA THR A 35 -5.81 12.11 -15.08
C THR A 35 -6.00 13.54 -14.56
N ARG A 36 -6.94 13.78 -13.64
CA ARG A 36 -7.20 15.11 -13.05
C ARG A 36 -6.51 15.32 -11.68
N VAL A 37 -5.67 14.38 -11.26
CA VAL A 37 -4.94 14.45 -9.99
C VAL A 37 -3.51 14.92 -10.27
N HIS A 38 -3.06 15.93 -9.52
CA HIS A 38 -1.73 16.53 -9.69
C HIS A 38 -0.98 16.54 -8.36
N VAL A 39 0.35 16.49 -8.43
CA VAL A 39 1.22 16.61 -7.25
C VAL A 39 1.04 18.02 -6.66
N VAL A 40 0.78 18.08 -5.36
CA VAL A 40 0.67 19.35 -4.63
C VAL A 40 2.05 19.74 -4.12
N ASN A 41 2.59 20.84 -4.63
CA ASN A 41 3.80 21.45 -4.10
C ASN A 41 3.42 22.46 -3.02
N PHE A 42 3.62 22.08 -1.76
CA PHE A 42 3.49 23.01 -0.65
C PHE A 42 4.76 23.88 -0.60
N ALA A 43 4.64 25.16 -0.96
CA ALA A 43 5.71 26.12 -0.69
C ALA A 43 5.79 26.32 0.83
N ILE A 44 6.98 26.13 1.40
CA ILE A 44 7.25 26.50 2.79
C ILE A 44 7.34 28.02 2.81
N ALA A 45 6.42 28.67 3.53
CA ALA A 45 6.41 30.11 3.79
C ALA A 45 7.40 30.48 4.91
#